data_AF-A0A7U9C165-F1
#
_entry.id   AF-A0A7U9C165-F1
#
_cell.length_a   1.000
_cell.length_b   1.000
_cell.length_c   1.000
_cell.angle_alpha   90.00
_cell.angle_beta   90.00
_cell.angle_gamma   90.00
#
_symmetry.space_group_name_H-M   'P 1'
#
loop_
_entity.id
_entity.type
_entity.pdbx_description
1 polymer ?
#
loop_
_entity_poly.entity_id
_entity_poly.type
_entity_poly.pdbx_seq_one_letter_code
_entity_poly.pdbx_strand_id
1 'polypeptide(L)' 'MACERFLDDHCLLVEPACGAGLAAAYENAPELENFSNILVVVCGGATSTINQLRELRKANP' A
#
# COMPACT_ATOMS: atom_id res chain seq x y z
N MET A 1 5.19 -5.14 2.75
CA MET A 1 3.91 -4.94 2.04
C MET A 1 3.48 -3.48 2.17
N ALA A 2 3.06 -2.82 1.08
CA ALA A 2 2.66 -1.41 1.11
C ALA A 2 1.44 -1.12 2.01
N CYS A 3 0.46 -2.04 2.10
CA CYS A 3 -0.71 -1.87 2.95
C CYS A 3 -0.36 -1.73 4.44
N GLU A 4 0.58 -2.53 4.93
CA GLU A 4 1.01 -2.49 6.33
C GLU A 4 1.80 -1.21 6.64
N ARG A 5 2.73 -0.82 5.75
CA ARG A 5 3.48 0.43 5.88
C ARG A 5 2.53 1.64 5.89
N PHE A 6 1.53 1.63 5.01
CA PHE A 6 0.53 2.69 4.95
C PHE A 6 -0.34 2.76 6.21
N LEU A 7 -0.70 1.61 6.78
CA LEU A 7 -1.38 1.57 8.07
C LEU A 7 -0.50 2.17 9.17
N ASP A 8 0.77 1.82 9.24
CA ASP A 8 1.70 2.32 10.25
C ASP A 8 1.94 3.84 10.10
N ASP A 9 2.14 4.31 8.87
CA ASP A 9 2.46 5.71 8.57
C ASP A 9 1.25 6.64 8.66
N HIS A 10 0.07 6.17 8.24
CA HIS A 10 -1.12 7.02 8.05
C HIS A 10 -2.35 6.57 8.85
N CYS A 11 -2.24 5.52 9.67
CA CYS A 11 -3.34 5.00 10.50
C CYS A 11 -4.61 4.64 9.71
N LEU A 12 -4.45 4.30 8.42
CA LEU A 12 -5.53 3.94 7.53
C LEU A 12 -5.31 2.54 6.95
N LEU A 13 -6.23 1.63 7.26
CA LEU A 13 -6.22 0.28 6.70
C LEU A 13 -6.73 0.30 5.26
N VAL A 14 -5.95 -0.28 4.35
CA VAL A 14 -6.28 -0.40 2.92
C VAL A 14 -6.20 -1.85 2.48
N GLU A 15 -6.97 -2.20 1.44
CA GLU A 15 -6.94 -3.55 0.86
C GLU A 15 -5.77 -3.72 -0.13
N PRO A 16 -5.35 -4.96 -0.44
CA PRO A 16 -4.24 -5.21 -1.35
C PRO A 16 -4.36 -4.52 -2.72
N ALA A 17 -5.58 -4.43 -3.28
CA ALA A 17 -5.83 -3.75 -4.54
C ALA A 17 -5.50 -2.25 -4.47
N CYS A 18 -5.86 -1.57 -3.37
CA CYS A 18 -5.46 -0.19 -3.11
C CYS A 18 -3.95 -0.09 -2.85
N GLY A 19 -3.40 -1.03 -2.07
CA GLY A 19 -1.99 -1.06 -1.73
C GLY A 19 -1.04 -1.28 -2.91
N ALA A 20 -1.49 -1.91 -3.99
CA ALA A 20 -0.68 -2.11 -5.19
C ALA A 20 -0.23 -0.78 -5.80
N GLY A 21 -1.10 0.24 -5.85
CA GLY A 21 -0.73 1.58 -6.30
C GLY A 21 0.24 2.28 -5.35
N LEU A 22 0.06 2.10 -4.04
CA LEU A 22 0.95 2.65 -3.02
C LEU A 22 2.35 2.02 -3.06
N ALA A 23 2.48 0.78 -3.52
CA ALA A 23 3.77 0.08 -3.59
C ALA A 23 4.78 0.81 -4.47
N ALA A 24 4.34 1.37 -5.61
CA ALA A 24 5.23 2.13 -6.50
C ALA A 24 5.89 3.32 -5.78
N ALA A 25 5.14 4.04 -4.95
CA ALA A 25 5.69 5.15 -4.17
C ALA A 25 6.61 4.65 -3.04
N TYR A 26 6.20 3.61 -2.32
CA TYR A 26 6.96 3.06 -1.20
C TYR A 26 8.26 2.34 -1.58
N GLU A 27 8.35 1.87 -2.82
CA GLU A 27 9.53 1.21 -3.40
C GLU A 27 10.40 2.17 -4.22
N ASN A 28 10.02 3.46 -4.29
CA ASN A 28 10.69 4.47 -5.11
C ASN A 28 10.84 4.02 -6.57
N ALA A 29 9.73 3.61 -7.18
CA ALA A 29 9.70 3.15 -8.57
C ALA A 29 10.40 4.19 -9.49
N PRO A 30 11.36 3.78 -10.35
CA PRO A 30 12.12 4.69 -11.20
C PRO A 30 11.25 5.58 -12.10
N GLU A 31 10.07 5.09 -12.47
CA GLU A 31 9.08 5.83 -13.26
C GLU A 31 8.60 7.11 -12.56
N LEU A 32 8.72 7.17 -11.22
CA LEU A 32 8.30 8.30 -10.41
C LEU A 32 9.41 9.37 -10.25
N GLU A 33 10.67 9.08 -10.58
CA GLU A 33 11.82 9.96 -10.33
C GLU A 33 11.70 11.34 -11.01
N ASN A 34 11.07 11.40 -12.18
CA ASN A 34 10.92 12.63 -12.94
C ASN A 34 9.77 13.53 -12.47
N PHE A 35 9.02 13.11 -11.44
CA PHE A 35 7.88 13.85 -10.92
C PHE A 35 8.21 14.45 -9.56
N SER A 36 8.11 15.78 -9.45
CA SER A 36 8.36 16.48 -8.17
C SER A 36 7.19 16.37 -7.19
N ASN A 37 5.97 16.14 -7.68
CA ASN A 37 4.76 16.00 -6.85
C ASN A 37 3.92 14.85 -7.39
N ILE A 38 3.63 13.88 -6.52
CA ILE A 38 2.89 12.67 -6.87
C ILE A 38 1.62 12.63 -6.03
N LEU A 39 0.48 12.44 -6.69
CA LEU A 39 -0.81 12.25 -6.03
C LEU A 39 -1.21 10.78 -6.15
N VAL A 40 -1.51 10.15 -5.02
CA VAL A 40 -2.07 8.80 -4.97
C VAL A 40 -3.49 8.87 -4.41
N VAL A 41 -4.47 8.34 -5.14
CA VAL A 41 -5.85 8.23 -4.66
C VAL A 41 -5.98 6.92 -3.88
N VAL A 42 -6.24 7.04 -2.58
CA VAL A 42 -6.42 5.89 -1.69
C VAL A 42 -7.89 5.50 -1.68
N CYS A 43 -8.26 4.50 -2.48
CA CYS A 43 -9.64 4.04 -2.61
C CYS A 43 -10.16 3.29 -1.36
N GLY A 44 -9.28 2.86 -0.46
CA GLY A 44 -9.61 2.34 0.86
C GLY A 44 -9.44 0.83 0.99
N GLY A 45 -10.28 0.22 1.81
CA GLY A 45 -10.17 -1.20 2.16
C GLY A 45 -11.31 -1.70 3.02
N ALA A 46 -12.55 -1.42 2.61
CA ALA A 46 -13.76 -1.71 3.40
C ALA A 46 -13.93 -3.21 3.76
N THR A 47 -13.29 -4.10 3.01
CA THR A 47 -13.40 -5.56 3.13
C THR A 47 -12.18 -6.22 3.77
N SER A 48 -11.13 -5.44 4.08
CA SER A 48 -9.85 -5.96 4.57
C SER A 48 -9.69 -5.79 6.08
N THR A 49 -9.06 -6.79 6.70
CA THR A 49 -8.64 -6.76 8.11
C THR A 49 -7.12 -6.90 8.19
N ILE A 50 -6.53 -6.41 9.28
CA ILE A 50 -5.08 -6.53 9.49
C ILE A 50 -4.59 -7.99 9.53
N ASN A 51 -5.43 -8.91 10.03
CA ASN A 51 -5.07 -10.32 10.06
C ASN A 51 -4.99 -10.93 8.66
N GLN A 52 -5.94 -10.59 7.76
CA GLN A 52 -5.89 -11.05 6.36
C GLN A 52 -4.64 -10.57 5.64
N LEU A 53 -4.22 -9.31 5.86
CA LEU A 53 -2.98 -8.78 5.28
C LEU A 53 -1.74 -9.53 5.76
N ARG A 54 -1.68 -9.82 7.07
CA ARG A 54 -0.56 -10.57 7.66
C ARG A 54 -0.48 -12.00 7.15
N GLU A 55 -1.62 -12.67 6.94
CA GLU A 55 -1.66 -14.00 6.34
C GLU A 55 -1.23 -13.99 4.87
N LEU A 56 -1.70 -13.01 4.08
CA LEU A 56 -1.26 -12.82 2.70
C LEU A 56 0.26 -12.63 2.59
N ARG A 57 0.86 -11.84 3.49
CA ARG A 57 2.32 -11.65 3.53
C ARG A 57 3.07 -12.93 3.87
N LYS A 58 2.56 -13.75 4.78
CA LYS A 58 3.20 -15.05 5.10
C LYS A 58 3.12 -16.03 3.94
N ALA A 59 2.02 -16.00 3.18
CA ALA A 59 1.84 -16.84 1.99
C ALA A 59 2.73 -16.44 0.81
N ASN A 60 3.15 -15.17 0.76
CA ASN A 60 4.02 -14.60 -0.29
C ASN A 60 5.22 -13.86 0.35
N PRO A 61 6.23 -14.58 0.86
CA PRO A 61 7.39 -14.00 1.52
C PRO A 61 8.31 -13.22 0.57
#